data_AF-A0AAU5ZMX7-F1
#
_entry.id   AF-A0AAU5ZMX7-F1
#
_cell.length_a   1.000
_cell.length_b   1.000
_cell.length_c   1.000
_cell.angle_alpha   90.00
_cell.angle_beta   90.00
_cell.angle_gamma   90.00
#
_symmetry.space_group_name_H-M   'P 1'
#
loop_
_entity.id
_entity.type
_entity.pdbx_description
1 polymer ?
#
loop_
_entity_poly.entity_id
_entity_poly.type
_entity_poly.pdbx_seq_one_letter_code
_entity_poly.pdbx_strand_id
1 'polypeptide(L)'
;MSNGNDAAPTLARTLRLRAVVLFGLAYMTPMIVLGTFGVVATATGGTVERTLPRTPRARIGDPLRVLLASRFCVAWESIGAAVAGYETALAHAKQRKQFGMPLAAFQLIQYRLSRMLADITDMVCMQYRLSQLLDEGEYSMPRVALAKMHHTERARAILSDARDMLGGNGILLDYHVARHLCDIEAIDTYEGTDTVQALIVGRDITGYSAFVPVAPSH
;
A
#
# COMPACT_ATOMS: atom_id res chain seq x y z
N MET A 1 -1.26 -38.83 -23.91
CA MET A 1 -2.19 -37.95 -24.65
C MET A 1 -2.49 -36.76 -23.75
N SER A 2 -2.26 -35.56 -24.29
CA SER A 2 -2.41 -34.25 -23.63
C SER A 2 -3.91 -33.91 -23.45
N ASN A 3 -4.39 -32.89 -22.73
CA ASN A 3 -3.79 -31.67 -22.19
C ASN A 3 -4.77 -31.01 -21.19
N GLY A 4 -4.22 -30.28 -20.22
CA GLY A 4 -4.67 -28.92 -19.87
C GLY A 4 -5.94 -28.74 -19.02
N ASN A 5 -5.77 -28.38 -17.74
CA ASN A 5 -6.12 -27.07 -17.19
C ASN A 5 -5.89 -26.98 -15.67
N ASP A 6 -4.71 -27.34 -15.17
CA ASP A 6 -4.33 -27.04 -13.77
C ASP A 6 -3.72 -25.62 -13.71
N ALA A 7 -4.56 -24.62 -13.99
CA ALA A 7 -4.19 -23.23 -13.89
C ALA A 7 -3.88 -22.90 -12.41
N ALA A 8 -2.61 -22.59 -12.14
CA ALA A 8 -2.08 -22.17 -10.85
C ALA A 8 -3.01 -21.18 -10.11
N PRO A 9 -3.17 -21.29 -8.78
CA PRO A 9 -3.83 -20.24 -8.01
C PRO A 9 -3.03 -18.95 -8.18
N THR A 10 -3.66 -17.97 -8.83
CA THR A 10 -3.18 -16.60 -9.05
C THR A 10 -4.02 -15.69 -8.16
N LEU A 11 -3.50 -14.54 -7.74
CA LEU A 11 -4.24 -13.58 -6.90
C LEU A 11 -5.61 -13.24 -7.52
N ALA A 12 -5.67 -13.16 -8.85
CA ALA A 12 -6.88 -12.98 -9.64
C ALA A 12 -7.98 -14.05 -9.45
N ARG A 13 -7.63 -15.26 -9.00
CA ARG A 13 -8.56 -16.37 -8.75
C ARG A 13 -9.12 -16.34 -7.32
N THR A 14 -8.33 -15.85 -6.37
CA THR A 14 -8.72 -15.69 -4.96
C THR A 14 -9.50 -14.39 -4.73
N LEU A 15 -9.09 -13.31 -5.39
CA LEU A 15 -9.69 -11.99 -5.32
C LEU A 15 -10.33 -11.69 -6.68
N ARG A 16 -11.64 -11.91 -6.83
CA ARG A 16 -12.42 -11.41 -7.99
C ARG A 16 -12.64 -9.89 -7.87
N LEU A 17 -11.58 -9.11 -7.70
CA LEU A 17 -11.60 -7.66 -7.63
C LEU A 17 -11.14 -7.05 -8.96
N ARG A 18 -11.84 -7.39 -10.06
CA ARG A 18 -11.46 -6.92 -11.41
C ARG A 18 -11.53 -5.41 -11.59
N ALA A 19 -12.32 -4.68 -10.80
CA ALA A 19 -12.46 -3.22 -10.92
C ALA A 19 -11.54 -2.44 -9.97
N VAL A 20 -11.36 -2.90 -8.74
CA VAL A 20 -10.64 -2.17 -7.69
C VAL A 20 -9.12 -2.34 -7.82
N VAL A 21 -8.65 -3.56 -8.15
CA VAL A 21 -7.21 -3.82 -8.37
C VAL A 21 -6.70 -3.12 -9.63
N LEU A 22 -7.53 -2.98 -10.67
CA LEU A 22 -7.20 -2.23 -11.88
C LEU A 22 -7.13 -0.72 -11.63
N PHE A 23 -7.91 -0.18 -10.69
CA PHE A 23 -7.78 1.22 -10.28
C PHE A 23 -6.45 1.46 -9.55
N GLY A 24 -6.04 0.55 -8.66
CA GLY A 24 -4.73 0.59 -8.00
C GLY A 24 -3.56 0.40 -8.97
N LEU A 25 -3.64 -0.57 -9.89
CA LEU A 25 -2.60 -0.83 -10.90
C LEU A 25 -2.48 0.27 -11.96
N ALA A 26 -3.59 0.91 -12.36
CA ALA A 26 -3.56 2.05 -13.28
C ALA A 26 -2.91 3.30 -12.65
N TYR A 27 -2.98 3.44 -11.32
CA TYR A 27 -2.28 4.51 -10.57
C TYR A 27 -0.83 4.15 -10.20
N MET A 28 -0.47 2.87 -10.16
CA MET A 28 0.89 2.36 -9.87
C MET A 28 1.92 2.70 -10.96
N THR A 29 1.52 2.70 -12.25
CA THR A 29 2.48 2.93 -13.34
C THR A 29 2.98 4.38 -13.46
N PRO A 30 2.14 5.43 -13.27
CA PRO A 30 2.63 6.81 -13.30
C PRO A 30 3.33 7.26 -11.99
N MET A 31 3.02 6.67 -10.82
CA MET A 31 3.61 7.06 -9.53
C MET A 31 5.09 6.63 -9.37
N ILE A 32 5.47 5.46 -9.91
CA ILE A 32 6.86 4.94 -9.78
C ILE A 32 7.80 5.49 -10.85
N VAL A 33 7.29 5.92 -12.01
CA VAL A 33 8.13 6.43 -13.12
C VAL A 33 8.27 7.95 -13.10
N LEU A 34 7.44 8.67 -12.35
CA LEU A 34 7.46 10.13 -12.33
C LEU A 34 7.26 10.63 -10.90
N GLY A 35 8.30 11.26 -10.32
CA GLY A 35 8.19 11.98 -9.05
C GLY A 35 7.15 13.10 -9.15
N THR A 36 5.88 12.77 -8.86
CA THR A 36 4.74 13.61 -9.21
C THR A 36 4.05 14.19 -8.00
N PHE A 37 4.78 15.06 -7.29
CA PHE A 37 4.16 16.21 -6.62
C PHE A 37 3.58 17.24 -7.62
N GLY A 38 3.78 17.03 -8.93
CA GLY A 38 3.47 17.98 -9.99
C GLY A 38 2.24 17.70 -10.85
N VAL A 39 1.25 16.88 -10.46
CA VAL A 39 0.02 16.69 -11.27
C VAL A 39 -1.27 16.97 -10.49
N VAL A 40 -1.28 16.90 -9.15
CA VAL A 40 -2.39 17.49 -8.37
C VAL A 40 -2.25 19.02 -8.26
N ALA A 41 -1.04 19.58 -8.39
CA ALA A 41 -0.85 21.02 -8.55
C ALA A 41 -1.15 21.52 -9.98
N THR A 42 -1.02 20.66 -10.99
CA THR A 42 -1.00 21.07 -12.41
C THR A 42 -2.29 20.76 -13.17
N ALA A 43 -3.26 20.06 -12.54
CA ALA A 43 -4.67 20.16 -12.93
C ALA A 43 -5.27 21.56 -12.66
N THR A 44 -4.51 22.47 -12.04
CA THR A 44 -4.83 23.90 -11.90
C THR A 44 -3.85 24.79 -12.67
N GLY A 45 -3.30 24.30 -13.79
CA GLY A 45 -2.33 25.01 -14.63
C GLY A 45 -2.83 25.41 -16.01
N GLY A 46 -4.11 25.18 -16.34
CA GLY A 46 -4.72 25.59 -17.59
C GLY A 46 -5.32 26.98 -17.49
N THR A 47 -4.74 27.94 -18.20
CA THR A 47 -5.26 29.28 -18.45
C THR A 47 -6.66 29.21 -19.07
N VAL A 48 -7.68 29.21 -18.23
CA VAL A 48 -9.03 29.66 -18.57
C VAL A 48 -9.35 30.79 -17.61
N GLU A 49 -8.91 31.99 -18.00
CA GLU A 49 -9.41 33.25 -17.46
C GLU A 49 -10.88 33.38 -17.88
N ARG A 50 -11.77 32.69 -17.19
CA ARG A 50 -13.22 32.85 -17.33
C ARG A 50 -13.78 33.19 -15.95
N THR A 51 -13.77 34.50 -15.70
CA THR A 51 -14.47 35.27 -14.66
C THR A 51 -15.11 34.42 -13.56
N LEU A 52 -14.32 34.03 -12.55
CA LEU A 52 -14.86 33.64 -11.25
C LEU A 52 -15.23 34.92 -10.48
N PRO A 53 -16.44 35.03 -9.92
CA PRO A 53 -16.82 36.18 -9.11
C PRO A 53 -15.85 36.31 -7.94
N ARG A 54 -15.32 37.52 -7.73
CA ARG A 54 -14.39 37.86 -6.65
C ARG A 54 -15.07 37.67 -5.29
N THR A 55 -15.08 36.44 -4.78
CA THR A 55 -15.36 36.18 -3.37
C THR A 55 -14.12 36.53 -2.55
N PRO A 56 -14.27 37.23 -1.41
CA PRO A 56 -13.12 37.68 -0.62
C PRO A 56 -12.41 36.45 -0.03
N ARG A 57 -11.11 36.28 -0.34
CA ARG A 57 -10.17 35.31 0.26
C ARG A 57 -10.76 33.89 0.44
N ALA A 58 -10.73 33.08 -0.62
CA ALA A 58 -10.75 31.63 -0.45
C ALA A 58 -9.48 31.20 0.32
N ARG A 59 -9.64 30.79 1.59
CA ARG A 59 -8.61 30.14 2.40
C ARG A 59 -8.13 28.89 1.67
N ILE A 60 -6.82 28.64 1.62
CA ILE A 60 -6.23 27.35 1.19
C ILE A 60 -6.99 26.25 1.96
N GLY A 61 -7.84 25.51 1.24
CA GLY A 61 -8.95 24.75 1.84
C GLY A 61 -8.46 23.51 2.60
N ASP A 62 -8.45 23.61 3.92
CA ASP A 62 -8.24 22.55 4.92
C ASP A 62 -7.12 21.52 4.64
N PRO A 63 -5.89 21.78 5.14
CA PRO A 63 -4.77 20.85 5.04
C PRO A 63 -5.07 19.43 5.54
N LEU A 64 -6.02 19.27 6.46
CA LEU A 64 -6.40 17.95 6.99
C LEU A 64 -7.12 17.10 5.94
N ARG A 65 -7.90 17.71 5.05
CA ARG A 65 -8.57 16.97 3.96
C ARG A 65 -7.57 16.43 2.95
N VAL A 66 -6.54 17.22 2.64
CA VAL A 66 -5.44 16.80 1.75
C VAL A 66 -4.69 15.63 2.36
N LEU A 67 -4.33 15.72 3.65
CA LEU A 67 -3.62 14.66 4.36
C LEU A 67 -4.43 13.36 4.51
N LEU A 68 -5.76 13.47 4.60
CA LEU A 68 -6.62 12.29 4.64
C LEU A 68 -6.60 11.57 3.28
N ALA A 69 -6.79 12.33 2.20
CA ALA A 69 -6.75 11.79 0.85
C ALA A 69 -5.38 11.17 0.52
N SER A 70 -4.27 11.83 0.89
CA SER A 70 -2.92 11.31 0.67
C SER A 70 -2.70 9.98 1.41
N ARG A 71 -3.06 9.90 2.69
CA ARG A 71 -2.91 8.66 3.49
C ARG A 71 -3.76 7.51 2.96
N PHE A 72 -4.96 7.80 2.45
CA PHE A 72 -5.80 6.79 1.82
C PHE A 72 -5.14 6.22 0.55
N CYS A 73 -4.51 7.07 -0.27
CA CYS A 73 -3.74 6.63 -1.43
C CYS A 73 -2.51 5.80 -1.01
N VAL A 74 -1.76 6.26 -0.01
CA VAL A 74 -0.59 5.54 0.50
C VAL A 74 -0.93 4.13 1.02
N ALA A 75 -2.10 3.96 1.64
CA ALA A 75 -2.58 2.65 2.05
C ALA A 75 -2.78 1.71 0.85
N TRP A 76 -3.31 2.21 -0.27
CA TRP A 76 -3.41 1.44 -1.53
C TRP A 76 -2.05 1.16 -2.17
N GLU A 77 -1.12 2.12 -2.14
CA GLU A 77 0.24 1.94 -2.66
C GLU A 77 0.98 0.82 -1.93
N SER A 78 0.84 0.75 -0.61
CA SER A 78 1.44 -0.31 0.23
C SER A 78 0.94 -1.71 -0.19
N ILE A 79 -0.36 -1.84 -0.46
CA ILE A 79 -0.96 -3.08 -0.97
C ILE A 79 -0.37 -3.44 -2.35
N GLY A 80 -0.26 -2.46 -3.24
CA GLY A 80 0.31 -2.67 -4.58
C GLY A 80 1.75 -3.19 -4.53
N ALA A 81 2.60 -2.57 -3.69
CA ALA A 81 3.98 -3.00 -3.49
C ALA A 81 4.06 -4.44 -2.91
N ALA A 82 3.21 -4.75 -1.92
CA ALA A 82 3.13 -6.09 -1.33
C ALA A 82 2.73 -7.16 -2.37
N VAL A 83 1.73 -6.87 -3.21
CA VAL A 83 1.28 -7.76 -4.29
C VAL A 83 2.41 -7.99 -5.30
N ALA A 84 3.11 -6.94 -5.72
CA ALA A 84 4.24 -7.07 -6.65
C ALA A 84 5.36 -7.97 -6.09
N GLY A 85 5.70 -7.80 -4.81
CA GLY A 85 6.65 -8.66 -4.10
C GLY A 85 6.19 -10.12 -4.05
N TYR A 86 4.92 -10.35 -3.69
CA TYR A 86 4.32 -11.68 -3.64
C TYR A 86 4.31 -12.40 -4.99
N GLU A 87 3.85 -11.72 -6.05
CA GLU A 87 3.77 -12.33 -7.38
C GLU A 87 5.16 -12.69 -7.90
N THR A 88 6.15 -11.83 -7.67
CA THR A 88 7.54 -12.11 -8.04
C THR A 88 8.10 -13.30 -7.27
N ALA A 89 7.88 -13.35 -5.95
CA ALA A 89 8.31 -14.47 -5.11
C ALA A 89 7.65 -15.80 -5.52
N LEU A 90 6.35 -15.78 -5.83
CA LEU A 90 5.60 -16.95 -6.29
C LEU A 90 6.10 -17.44 -7.66
N ALA A 91 6.33 -16.53 -8.60
CA ALA A 91 6.86 -16.86 -9.92
C ALA A 91 8.27 -17.47 -9.80
N HIS A 92 9.15 -16.85 -9.01
CA HIS A 92 10.48 -17.35 -8.75
C HIS A 92 10.45 -18.75 -8.12
N ALA A 93 9.60 -18.95 -7.09
CA ALA A 93 9.49 -20.22 -6.40
C ALA A 93 9.03 -21.37 -7.31
N LYS A 94 8.19 -21.07 -8.31
CA LYS A 94 7.72 -22.07 -9.29
C LYS A 94 8.75 -22.38 -10.38
N GLN A 95 9.54 -21.39 -10.78
CA GLN A 95 10.51 -21.53 -11.87
C GLN A 95 11.86 -22.07 -11.40
N ARG A 96 12.35 -21.62 -10.23
CA ARG A 96 13.64 -22.00 -9.69
C ARG A 96 13.60 -23.43 -9.15
N LYS A 97 14.56 -24.25 -9.57
CA LYS A 97 14.74 -25.63 -9.09
C LYS A 97 15.98 -25.75 -8.21
N GLN A 98 15.84 -26.40 -7.06
CA GLN A 98 16.93 -26.80 -6.17
C GLN A 98 16.66 -28.23 -5.70
N PHE A 99 17.72 -29.01 -5.48
CA PHE A 99 17.60 -30.42 -5.09
C PHE A 99 16.69 -31.24 -6.03
N GLY A 100 16.72 -30.92 -7.32
CA GLY A 100 15.95 -31.61 -8.36
C GLY A 100 14.47 -31.21 -8.48
N MET A 101 13.95 -30.30 -7.64
CA MET A 101 12.53 -29.91 -7.65
C MET A 101 12.31 -28.40 -7.53
N PRO A 102 11.12 -27.87 -7.89
CA PRO A 102 10.81 -26.44 -7.72
C PRO A 102 10.83 -26.00 -6.26
N LEU A 103 11.22 -24.76 -5.97
CA LEU A 103 11.21 -24.23 -4.60
C LEU A 103 9.80 -24.25 -3.98
N ALA A 104 8.76 -24.05 -4.78
CA ALA A 104 7.37 -24.10 -4.37
C ALA A 104 6.94 -25.47 -3.79
N ALA A 105 7.75 -26.52 -3.93
CA ALA A 105 7.48 -27.83 -3.33
C ALA A 105 7.96 -27.96 -1.87
N PHE A 106 8.78 -27.03 -1.36
CA PHE A 106 9.24 -27.07 0.03
C PHE A 106 8.24 -26.43 0.98
N GLN A 107 8.04 -27.05 2.15
CA GLN A 107 7.06 -26.64 3.16
C GLN A 107 7.24 -25.19 3.62
N LEU A 108 8.48 -24.76 3.88
CA LEU A 108 8.77 -23.39 4.34
C LEU A 108 8.44 -22.34 3.29
N ILE A 109 8.59 -22.67 2.00
CA ILE A 109 8.22 -21.76 0.90
C ILE A 109 6.70 -21.62 0.82
N GLN A 110 5.96 -22.72 0.93
CA GLN A 110 4.49 -22.66 0.95
C GLN A 110 3.96 -21.92 2.17
N TYR A 111 4.58 -22.12 3.34
CA TYR A 111 4.24 -21.39 4.57
C TYR A 111 4.37 -19.87 4.37
N ARG A 112 5.52 -19.40 3.88
CA ARG A 112 5.73 -17.97 3.60
C ARG A 112 4.71 -17.43 2.59
N LEU A 113 4.52 -18.11 1.45
CA LEU A 113 3.55 -17.71 0.44
C LEU A 113 2.11 -17.64 0.98
N SER A 114 1.72 -18.59 1.83
CA SER A 114 0.38 -18.60 2.41
C SER A 114 0.17 -17.43 3.38
N ARG A 115 1.19 -17.08 4.18
CA ARG A 115 1.14 -15.93 5.09
C ARG A 115 1.10 -14.60 4.35
N MET A 116 1.96 -14.43 3.35
CA MET A 116 1.95 -13.23 2.50
C MET A 116 0.57 -13.02 1.86
N LEU A 117 -0.06 -14.10 1.37
CA LEU A 117 -1.40 -14.01 0.78
C LEU A 117 -2.48 -13.67 1.82
N ALA A 118 -2.38 -14.19 3.04
CA ALA A 118 -3.30 -13.85 4.13
C ALA A 118 -3.20 -12.36 4.47
N ASP A 119 -1.98 -11.86 4.70
CA ASP A 119 -1.75 -10.44 5.00
C ASP A 119 -2.25 -9.53 3.85
N ILE A 120 -1.99 -9.88 2.58
CA ILE A 120 -2.54 -9.14 1.42
C ILE A 120 -4.06 -9.11 1.41
N THR A 121 -4.68 -10.25 1.69
CA THR A 121 -6.15 -10.36 1.70
C THR A 121 -6.74 -9.52 2.82
N ASP A 122 -6.14 -9.54 4.00
CA ASP A 122 -6.57 -8.73 5.14
C ASP A 122 -6.46 -7.22 4.84
N MET A 123 -5.34 -6.79 4.26
CA MET A 123 -5.17 -5.39 3.84
C MET A 123 -6.23 -4.97 2.81
N VAL A 124 -6.47 -5.80 1.79
CA VAL A 124 -7.48 -5.52 0.75
C VAL A 124 -8.89 -5.44 1.35
N CYS A 125 -9.25 -6.35 2.27
CA CYS A 125 -10.56 -6.34 2.93
C CYS A 125 -10.77 -5.07 3.76
N MET A 126 -9.77 -4.67 4.54
CA MET A 126 -9.81 -3.44 5.34
C MET A 126 -9.95 -2.21 4.45
N GLN A 127 -9.10 -2.10 3.42
CA GLN A 127 -9.10 -0.96 2.51
C GLN A 127 -10.37 -0.89 1.65
N TYR A 128 -10.93 -2.03 1.26
CA TYR A 128 -12.20 -2.11 0.57
C TYR A 128 -13.33 -1.52 1.43
N ARG A 129 -13.42 -1.90 2.71
CA ARG A 129 -14.42 -1.32 3.61
C ARG A 129 -14.23 0.18 3.80
N LEU A 130 -12.98 0.65 3.90
CA LEU A 130 -12.68 2.09 3.97
C LEU A 130 -13.11 2.83 2.70
N SER A 131 -12.98 2.21 1.54
CA SER A 131 -13.44 2.79 0.26
C SER A 131 -14.96 2.94 0.24
N GLN A 132 -15.70 1.94 0.73
CA GLN A 132 -17.16 2.04 0.85
C GLN A 132 -17.59 3.17 1.80
N LEU A 133 -16.93 3.26 2.96
CA LEU A 133 -17.19 4.35 3.92
C LEU A 133 -16.87 5.71 3.31
N LEU A 134 -15.85 5.81 2.46
CA LEU A 134 -15.52 7.01 1.71
C LEU A 134 -16.67 7.44 0.80
N ASP A 135 -17.22 6.49 0.04
CA ASP A 135 -18.34 6.71 -0.89
C ASP A 135 -19.63 7.07 -0.14
N GLU A 136 -19.83 6.52 1.06
CA GLU A 136 -20.93 6.85 1.99
C GLU A 136 -20.76 8.26 2.62
N GLY A 137 -19.63 8.94 2.40
CA GLY A 137 -19.31 10.24 3.00
C GLY A 137 -18.81 10.16 4.45
N GLU A 138 -18.58 8.95 4.97
CA GLU A 138 -18.13 8.61 6.32
C GLU A 138 -16.59 8.72 6.44
N TYR A 139 -16.08 9.92 6.19
CA TYR A 139 -14.66 10.25 6.27
C TYR A 139 -14.14 10.30 7.71
N SER A 140 -13.10 9.51 8.03
CA SER A 140 -12.48 9.50 9.36
C SER A 140 -10.96 9.40 9.29
N MET A 141 -10.28 10.42 9.83
CA MET A 141 -8.82 10.47 9.87
C MET A 141 -8.20 9.32 10.69
N PRO A 142 -8.72 8.96 11.88
CA PRO A 142 -8.24 7.78 12.63
C PRO A 142 -8.36 6.46 11.85
N ARG A 143 -9.45 6.26 11.10
CA ARG A 143 -9.64 5.04 10.29
C ARG A 143 -8.58 4.92 9.19
N VAL A 144 -8.29 6.01 8.50
CA VAL A 144 -7.27 6.05 7.43
C VAL A 144 -5.85 5.95 8.02
N ALA A 145 -5.60 6.59 9.16
CA ALA A 145 -4.33 6.47 9.87
C ALA A 145 -4.04 5.03 10.28
N LEU A 146 -5.05 4.31 10.79
CA LEU A 146 -4.95 2.91 11.16
C LEU A 146 -4.62 2.03 9.95
N ALA A 147 -5.30 2.22 8.81
CA ALA A 147 -5.00 1.47 7.58
C ALA A 147 -3.59 1.75 7.06
N LYS A 148 -3.18 3.03 6.98
CA LYS A 148 -1.83 3.37 6.54
C LYS A 148 -0.78 2.68 7.38
N MET A 149 -0.87 2.83 8.71
CA MET A 149 0.05 2.23 9.68
C MET A 149 0.13 0.70 9.52
N HIS A 150 -1.03 0.04 9.48
CA HIS A 150 -1.08 -1.41 9.35
C HIS A 150 -0.55 -1.89 7.99
N HIS A 151 -0.92 -1.23 6.89
CA HIS A 151 -0.55 -1.68 5.55
C HIS A 151 0.93 -1.46 5.25
N THR A 152 1.53 -0.35 5.71
CA THR A 152 2.98 -0.14 5.52
C THR A 152 3.81 -1.16 6.30
N GLU A 153 3.42 -1.46 7.55
CA GLU A 153 4.07 -2.50 8.37
C GLU A 153 4.01 -3.87 7.68
N ARG A 154 2.80 -4.29 7.25
CA ARG A 154 2.61 -5.60 6.61
C ARG A 154 3.29 -5.68 5.24
N ALA A 155 3.19 -4.64 4.43
CA ALA A 155 3.84 -4.59 3.12
C ALA A 155 5.37 -4.72 3.24
N ARG A 156 5.98 -4.05 4.24
CA ARG A 156 7.40 -4.17 4.55
C ARG A 156 7.78 -5.61 4.91
N ALA A 157 7.00 -6.27 5.77
CA ALA A 157 7.24 -7.67 6.13
C ALA A 157 7.16 -8.60 4.90
N ILE A 158 6.13 -8.44 4.06
CA ILE A 158 5.93 -9.21 2.83
C ILE A 158 7.12 -9.00 1.86
N LEU A 159 7.57 -7.77 1.67
CA LEU A 159 8.69 -7.45 0.79
C LEU A 159 10.02 -8.00 1.31
N SER A 160 10.22 -8.02 2.63
CA SER A 160 11.36 -8.67 3.27
C SER A 160 11.34 -10.18 3.01
N ASP A 161 10.18 -10.84 3.20
CA ASP A 161 10.01 -12.26 2.90
C ASP A 161 10.23 -12.57 1.41
N ALA A 162 9.68 -11.75 0.52
CA ALA A 162 9.88 -11.88 -0.91
C ALA A 162 11.37 -11.81 -1.27
N ARG A 163 12.10 -10.81 -0.74
CA ARG A 163 13.54 -10.65 -0.97
C ARG A 163 14.31 -11.90 -0.56
N ASP A 164 14.03 -12.41 0.64
CA ASP A 164 14.70 -13.60 1.17
C ASP A 164 14.39 -14.85 0.33
N MET A 165 13.17 -14.99 -0.18
CA MET A 165 12.77 -16.10 -1.05
C MET A 165 13.48 -16.10 -2.41
N LEU A 166 13.90 -14.95 -2.91
CA LEU A 166 14.69 -14.83 -4.15
C LEU A 166 16.20 -15.09 -3.91
N GLY A 167 16.64 -15.17 -2.65
CA GLY A 167 18.06 -15.33 -2.30
C GLY A 167 18.93 -14.23 -2.90
N GLY A 168 20.05 -14.59 -3.54
CA GLY A 168 20.95 -13.62 -4.18
C GLY A 168 20.28 -12.77 -5.28
N ASN A 169 19.27 -13.31 -5.97
CA ASN A 169 18.52 -12.57 -6.98
C ASN A 169 17.62 -11.50 -6.37
N GLY A 170 17.29 -11.60 -5.07
CA GLY A 170 16.45 -10.65 -4.36
C GLY A 170 17.11 -9.29 -4.15
N ILE A 171 18.44 -9.20 -4.30
CA ILE A 171 19.21 -7.95 -4.19
C ILE A 171 19.31 -7.25 -5.54
N LEU A 172 19.12 -7.98 -6.64
CA LEU A 172 19.23 -7.43 -7.99
C LEU A 172 18.01 -6.57 -8.32
N LEU A 173 18.24 -5.48 -9.06
CA LEU A 173 17.18 -4.59 -9.50
C LEU A 173 16.30 -5.21 -10.60
N ASP A 174 16.74 -6.29 -11.25
CA ASP A 174 16.03 -6.95 -12.35
C ASP A 174 14.70 -7.58 -11.91
N TYR A 175 14.63 -8.05 -10.66
CA TYR A 175 13.43 -8.66 -10.09
C TYR A 175 12.55 -7.64 -9.34
N HIS A 176 12.99 -6.39 -9.25
CA HIS A 176 12.26 -5.24 -8.66
C HIS A 176 11.88 -5.36 -7.17
N VAL A 177 12.04 -6.52 -6.52
CA VAL A 177 11.75 -6.71 -5.08
C VAL A 177 12.60 -5.79 -4.20
N ALA A 178 13.91 -5.68 -4.48
CA ALA A 178 14.78 -4.75 -3.76
C ALA A 178 14.34 -3.28 -3.91
N ARG A 179 13.85 -2.90 -5.10
CA ARG A 179 13.32 -1.54 -5.33
C ARG A 179 12.09 -1.29 -4.48
N HIS A 180 11.10 -2.20 -4.53
CA HIS A 180 9.89 -2.08 -3.72
C HIS A 180 10.17 -2.07 -2.21
N LEU A 181 11.18 -2.82 -1.76
CA LEU A 181 11.62 -2.79 -0.38
C LEU A 181 12.22 -1.42 0.01
N CYS A 182 12.98 -0.77 -0.88
CA CYS A 182 13.44 0.60 -0.63
C CYS A 182 12.28 1.61 -0.66
N ASP A 183 11.34 1.43 -1.58
CA ASP A 183 10.19 2.33 -1.72
C ASP A 183 9.30 2.28 -0.47
N ILE A 184 9.03 1.09 0.09
CA ILE A 184 8.17 0.95 1.27
C ILE A 184 8.77 1.57 2.52
N GLU A 185 10.10 1.60 2.66
CA GLU A 185 10.79 2.30 3.74
C GLU A 185 10.55 3.82 3.68
N ALA A 186 10.55 4.37 2.46
CA ALA A 186 10.23 5.78 2.25
C ALA A 186 8.74 6.07 2.53
N ILE A 187 7.84 5.23 2.03
CA ILE A 187 6.39 5.33 2.24
C ILE A 187 6.02 5.25 3.73
N ASP A 188 6.71 4.40 4.48
CA ASP A 188 6.45 4.27 5.92
C ASP A 188 6.83 5.54 6.70
N THR A 189 7.86 6.24 6.24
CA THR A 189 8.36 7.47 6.88
C THR A 189 7.56 8.71 6.45
N TYR A 190 7.15 8.79 5.18
CA TYR A 190 6.44 9.91 4.59
C TYR A 190 4.92 9.90 4.94
N GLU A 191 4.21 11.04 4.77
CA GLU A 191 2.78 11.25 5.15
C GLU A 191 2.40 10.99 6.63
N GLY A 192 3.40 10.98 7.50
CA GLY A 192 3.27 10.69 8.93
C GLY A 192 3.79 9.30 9.24
N THR A 193 4.83 9.26 10.09
CA THR A 193 5.49 8.04 10.54
C THR A 193 4.49 7.11 11.22
N ASP A 194 4.80 5.81 11.24
CA ASP A 194 4.07 4.80 12.01
C ASP A 194 3.68 5.30 13.42
N THR A 195 4.64 5.88 14.15
CA THR A 195 4.42 6.45 15.48
C THR A 195 3.39 7.59 15.50
N VAL A 196 3.43 8.50 14.52
CA VAL A 196 2.45 9.60 14.45
C VAL A 196 1.06 9.06 14.14
N GLN A 197 0.93 8.07 13.25
CA GLN A 197 -0.36 7.42 12.98
C GLN A 197 -0.89 6.70 14.21
N ALA A 198 -0.04 5.96 14.91
CA ALA A 198 -0.38 5.26 16.15
C ALA A 198 -0.91 6.23 17.21
N LEU A 199 -0.33 7.43 17.34
CA LEU A 199 -0.81 8.46 18.27
C LEU A 199 -2.15 9.08 17.84
N ILE A 200 -2.41 9.22 16.52
CA ILE A 200 -3.71 9.66 16.01
C ILE A 200 -4.80 8.66 16.41
N VAL A 201 -4.55 7.37 16.18
CA VAL A 201 -5.46 6.28 16.54
C VAL A 201 -5.59 6.17 18.07
N GLY A 202 -4.49 6.24 18.80
CA GLY A 202 -4.45 6.18 20.26
C GLY A 202 -5.29 7.28 20.90
N ARG A 203 -5.23 8.50 20.38
CA ARG A 203 -6.08 9.61 20.82
C ARG A 203 -7.56 9.35 20.56
N ASP A 204 -7.90 8.75 19.42
CA ASP A 204 -9.28 8.44 19.05
C ASP A 204 -9.90 7.37 19.97
N ILE A 205 -9.14 6.31 20.27
CA ILE A 205 -9.64 5.20 21.11
C ILE A 205 -9.65 5.52 22.61
N THR A 206 -8.71 6.36 23.09
CA THR A 206 -8.58 6.65 24.53
C THR A 206 -9.14 8.00 24.95
N GLY A 207 -9.32 8.94 24.01
CA GLY A 207 -9.63 10.34 24.30
C GLY A 207 -8.45 11.16 24.82
N TYR A 208 -7.29 10.55 25.09
CA TYR A 208 -6.11 11.23 25.62
C TYR A 208 -5.08 11.51 24.53
N SER A 209 -4.63 12.75 24.44
CA SER A 209 -3.56 13.16 23.53
C SER A 209 -2.19 12.84 24.14
N ALA A 210 -1.38 12.05 23.44
CA ALA A 210 -0.02 11.70 23.85
C ALA A 210 1.08 12.28 22.92
N PHE A 211 0.77 13.33 22.15
CA PHE A 211 1.73 13.97 21.25
C PHE A 211 2.78 14.82 21.95
N VAL A 212 2.43 15.41 23.09
CA VAL A 212 3.33 16.28 23.87
C VAL A 212 3.37 15.72 25.28
N PRO A 213 4.56 15.41 25.82
CA PRO A 213 4.69 15.02 27.21
C PRO A 213 4.33 16.22 28.09
N VAL A 214 3.26 16.08 28.88
CA VAL A 214 2.89 17.08 29.89
C VAL A 214 3.52 16.65 31.21
N ALA A 215 4.47 17.43 31.71
CA ALA A 215 5.00 17.22 33.06
C ALA A 215 3.89 17.50 34.09
N PRO A 216 3.75 16.69 35.16
CA PRO A 216 2.81 16.99 36.22
C PRO A 216 3.16 18.36 36.84
N SER A 217 2.17 19.24 36.95
CA SER A 217 2.30 20.49 37.70
C SER A 217 2.48 20.13 39.17
N HIS A 218 3.70 20.30 39.68
CA HIS A 218 3.99 20.25 41.12
C HIS A 218 3.45 21.48 41.84
#